data_AF-A0A8C5IMS5-F1
#
_entry.id   AF-A0A8C5IMS5-F1
#
_cell.length_a   1.000
_cell.length_b   1.000
_cell.length_c   1.000
_cell.angle_alpha   90.00
_cell.angle_beta   90.00
_cell.angle_gamma   90.00
#
_symmetry.space_group_name_H-M   'P 1'
#
loop_
_entity.id
_entity.type
_entity.pdbx_description
1 polymer ?
#
loop_
_entity_poly.entity_id
_entity_poly.type
_entity_poly.pdbx_seq_one_letter_code
_entity_poly.pdbx_strand_id
1 'polypeptide(L)'
;MQVVKEQIMRALTTKPSSLDQFKSKLQNLSYTEILKIRQSERMNQEDFQSRPILELKEKIQPEILELIKQQRLNRLVEGTCFRKLNSRRRQVPVADIKAVVTGKDCPHMKEKGALKQNKEVLELAFSILYDSSGQLNFIAPDKHEYCVWTDGLNALLGKDMLSDLTRNDLDTLLSMEIKLRLLDLENIQIPDAPPPIPKEPSNYDFVYDCN
;
A
#
# COMPACT_ATOMS: atom_id res chain seq x y z
N MET A 1 7.36 -23.84 18.36
CA MET A 1 6.54 -22.73 18.90
C MET A 1 5.81 -21.88 17.85
N GLN A 2 6.28 -21.77 16.60
CA GLN A 2 5.61 -20.93 15.58
C GLN A 2 4.20 -21.40 15.20
N VAL A 3 3.96 -22.71 15.09
CA VAL A 3 2.63 -23.26 14.72
C VAL A 3 1.56 -22.93 15.77
N VAL A 4 1.89 -23.08 17.05
CA VAL A 4 0.98 -22.75 18.16
C VAL A 4 0.66 -21.26 18.18
N LYS A 5 1.65 -20.40 17.94
CA LYS A 5 1.43 -18.95 17.81
C LYS A 5 0.46 -18.65 16.66
N GLU A 6 0.60 -19.32 15.52
CA GLU A 6 -0.29 -19.13 14.37
C GLU A 6 -1.71 -19.65 14.62
N GLN A 7 -1.87 -20.80 15.26
CA GLN A 7 -3.17 -21.32 15.69
C GLN A 7 -3.90 -20.31 16.56
N ILE A 8 -3.19 -19.74 17.54
CA ILE A 8 -3.71 -18.71 18.44
C ILE A 8 -4.06 -17.44 17.66
N MET A 9 -3.17 -16.92 16.82
CA MET A 9 -3.44 -15.69 16.07
C MET A 9 -4.64 -15.84 15.12
N ARG A 10 -4.74 -16.95 14.37
CA ARG A 10 -5.87 -17.21 13.46
C ARG A 10 -7.19 -17.38 14.21
N ALA A 11 -7.17 -18.07 15.35
CA ALA A 11 -8.36 -18.19 16.20
C ALA A 11 -8.77 -16.85 16.83
N LEU A 12 -7.83 -15.92 17.03
CA LEU A 12 -8.12 -14.56 17.51
C LEU A 12 -8.62 -13.64 16.40
N THR A 13 -8.26 -13.87 15.13
CA THR A 13 -8.78 -13.11 13.99
C THR A 13 -10.31 -13.18 13.90
N THR A 14 -10.92 -14.28 14.33
CA THR A 14 -12.37 -14.44 14.35
C THR A 14 -13.07 -13.71 15.50
N LYS A 15 -12.34 -12.97 16.35
CA LYS A 15 -12.85 -12.23 17.52
C LYS A 15 -13.87 -13.04 18.35
N PRO A 16 -13.47 -14.19 18.93
CA PRO A 16 -14.37 -15.03 19.71
C PRO A 16 -14.89 -14.27 20.94
N SER A 17 -16.19 -14.38 21.22
CA SER A 17 -16.86 -13.73 22.34
C SER A 17 -16.83 -14.56 23.63
N SER A 18 -16.35 -15.81 23.58
CA SER A 18 -16.19 -16.67 24.74
C SER A 18 -14.97 -17.60 24.63
N LEU A 19 -14.47 -18.07 25.78
CA LEU A 19 -13.38 -19.04 25.84
C LEU A 19 -13.76 -20.38 25.20
N ASP A 20 -15.02 -20.80 25.28
CA ASP A 20 -15.47 -22.04 24.66
C ASP A 20 -15.53 -21.93 23.13
N GLN A 21 -15.93 -20.77 22.61
CA GLN A 21 -15.86 -20.49 21.17
C GLN A 21 -14.41 -20.49 20.68
N PHE A 22 -13.49 -19.91 21.47
CA PHE A 22 -12.06 -19.94 21.16
C PHE A 22 -11.49 -21.36 21.19
N LYS A 23 -11.83 -22.17 22.20
CA LYS A 23 -11.41 -23.58 22.29
C LYS A 23 -11.95 -24.42 21.13
N SER A 24 -13.21 -24.24 20.76
CA SER A 24 -13.81 -24.91 19.61
C SER A 24 -13.10 -24.52 18.30
N LYS A 25 -12.71 -23.26 18.14
CA LYS A 25 -11.91 -22.82 16.97
C LYS A 25 -10.50 -23.40 16.98
N LEU A 26 -9.84 -23.49 18.13
CA LEU A 26 -8.52 -24.14 18.25
C LEU A 26 -8.58 -25.65 17.94
N GLN A 27 -9.67 -26.33 18.30
CA GLN A 27 -9.88 -27.74 17.96
C GLN A 27 -10.00 -27.98 16.45
N ASN A 28 -10.63 -27.05 15.73
CA ASN A 28 -10.76 -27.07 14.27
C ASN A 28 -9.52 -26.55 13.52
N LEU A 29 -8.52 -26.04 14.24
CA LEU A 29 -7.23 -25.59 13.69
C LEU A 29 -6.13 -26.54 14.16
N SER A 30 -6.30 -27.85 13.91
CA SER A 30 -5.29 -28.85 14.26
C SER A 30 -3.98 -28.60 13.51
N TYR A 31 -2.91 -29.25 13.97
CA TYR A 31 -1.60 -29.16 13.33
C TYR A 31 -1.65 -29.52 11.84
N THR A 32 -2.43 -30.53 11.45
CA THR A 32 -2.57 -30.96 10.05
C THR A 32 -3.37 -29.96 9.22
N GLU A 33 -4.40 -29.34 9.79
CA GLU A 33 -5.15 -28.26 9.13
C GLU A 33 -4.27 -27.02 8.92
N ILE A 34 -3.46 -26.63 9.90
CA ILE A 34 -2.51 -25.52 9.74
C ILE A 34 -1.48 -25.84 8.64
N LEU A 35 -0.98 -27.07 8.55
CA LEU A 35 -0.08 -27.45 7.47
C LEU A 35 -0.76 -27.44 6.09
N LYS A 36 -2.01 -27.92 6.00
CA LYS A 36 -2.81 -27.85 4.75
C LYS A 36 -3.08 -26.42 4.34
N ILE A 37 -3.46 -25.56 5.29
CA ILE A 37 -3.67 -24.13 5.05
C ILE A 37 -2.37 -23.49 4.56
N ARG A 38 -1.24 -23.73 5.22
CA ARG A 38 0.08 -23.22 4.77
C ARG A 38 0.46 -23.73 3.38
N GLN A 39 0.14 -24.99 3.05
CA GLN A 39 0.43 -25.55 1.74
C GLN A 39 -0.48 -24.94 0.66
N SER A 40 -1.77 -24.76 0.95
CA SER A 40 -2.72 -24.06 0.07
C SER A 40 -2.33 -22.60 -0.12
N GLU A 41 -1.96 -21.90 0.95
CA GLU A 41 -1.48 -20.52 0.90
C GLU A 41 -0.18 -20.40 0.10
N ARG A 42 0.75 -21.35 0.24
CA ARG A 42 1.98 -21.38 -0.57
C ARG A 42 1.70 -21.64 -2.05
N MET A 43 0.85 -22.62 -2.37
CA MET A 43 0.46 -22.88 -3.77
C MET A 43 -0.21 -21.66 -4.38
N ASN A 44 -1.18 -21.06 -3.68
CA ASN A 44 -1.82 -19.82 -4.12
C ASN A 44 -0.80 -18.69 -4.27
N GLN A 45 0.16 -18.55 -3.34
CA GLN A 45 1.18 -17.50 -3.38
C GLN A 45 2.20 -17.71 -4.50
N GLU A 46 2.55 -18.96 -4.85
CA GLU A 46 3.41 -19.31 -5.99
C GLU A 46 2.71 -18.99 -7.32
N ASP A 47 1.41 -19.27 -7.45
CA ASP A 47 0.63 -18.91 -8.65
C ASP A 47 0.67 -17.40 -8.91
N PHE A 48 0.56 -16.56 -7.87
CA PHE A 48 0.64 -15.10 -7.97
C PHE A 48 2.04 -14.55 -8.33
N GLN A 49 3.06 -15.41 -8.43
CA GLN A 49 4.41 -15.07 -8.88
C GLN A 49 4.72 -15.60 -10.29
N SER A 50 3.78 -16.29 -10.93
CA SER A 50 3.95 -16.72 -12.33
C SER A 50 4.18 -15.52 -13.25
N ARG A 51 4.98 -15.73 -14.30
CA ARG A 51 5.35 -14.66 -15.25
C ARG A 51 4.14 -13.94 -15.86
N PRO A 52 3.06 -14.62 -16.30
CA PRO A 52 1.89 -13.93 -16.85
C PRO A 52 1.20 -13.03 -15.82
N ILE A 53 1.17 -13.43 -14.55
CA ILE A 53 0.58 -12.63 -13.47
C ILE A 53 1.47 -11.43 -13.13
N LEU A 54 2.79 -11.58 -13.16
CA LEU A 54 3.71 -10.45 -12.98
C LEU A 54 3.57 -9.43 -14.12
N GLU A 55 3.50 -9.87 -15.38
CA GLU A 55 3.27 -8.99 -16.53
C GLU A 55 1.91 -8.25 -16.43
N LEU A 56 0.88 -8.93 -15.91
CA LEU A 56 -0.42 -8.31 -15.65
C LEU A 56 -0.33 -7.28 -14.51
N LYS A 57 0.39 -7.60 -13.42
CA LYS A 57 0.63 -6.69 -12.30
C LYS A 57 1.31 -5.41 -12.75
N GLU A 58 2.35 -5.51 -13.56
CA GLU A 58 3.09 -4.35 -14.09
C GLU A 58 2.20 -3.44 -14.95
N LYS A 59 1.27 -4.00 -15.73
CA LYS A 59 0.33 -3.23 -16.56
C LYS A 59 -0.74 -2.51 -15.74
N ILE A 60 -1.20 -3.11 -14.65
CA ILE A 60 -2.27 -2.57 -13.80
C ILE A 60 -1.72 -1.59 -12.76
N GLN A 61 -0.48 -1.79 -12.31
CA GLN A 61 0.16 -0.99 -11.26
C GLN A 61 0.05 0.54 -11.44
N PRO A 62 0.22 1.13 -12.64
CA PRO A 62 0.09 2.58 -12.83
C PRO A 62 -1.32 3.11 -12.52
N GLU A 63 -2.36 2.36 -12.89
CA GLU A 63 -3.75 2.75 -12.64
C GLU A 63 -4.04 2.75 -11.13
N ILE A 64 -3.58 1.72 -10.41
CA ILE A 64 -3.71 1.63 -8.96
C ILE A 64 -2.93 2.74 -8.25
N LEU A 65 -1.72 3.06 -8.71
CA LEU A 65 -0.95 4.18 -8.18
C LEU A 65 -1.64 5.52 -8.40
N GLU A 66 -2.27 5.72 -9.56
CA GLU A 66 -3.04 6.95 -9.83
C GLU A 66 -4.29 7.04 -8.92
N LEU A 67 -4.94 5.91 -8.63
CA LEU A 67 -6.05 5.86 -7.66
C LEU A 67 -5.58 6.23 -6.24
N ILE A 68 -4.45 5.68 -5.79
CA ILE A 68 -3.87 6.04 -4.48
C ILE A 68 -3.53 7.52 -4.46
N LYS A 69 -2.92 8.04 -5.54
CA LYS A 69 -2.58 9.45 -5.69
C LYS A 69 -3.80 10.35 -5.58
N GLN A 70 -4.90 10.03 -6.27
CA GLN A 70 -6.17 10.75 -6.15
C GLN A 70 -6.66 10.77 -4.70
N GLN A 71 -6.59 9.65 -4.00
CA GLN A 71 -6.95 9.57 -2.58
C GLN A 71 -6.06 10.48 -1.72
N ARG A 72 -4.74 10.50 -1.94
CA ARG A 72 -3.82 11.38 -1.19
C ARG A 72 -4.12 12.86 -1.43
N LEU A 73 -4.39 13.24 -2.68
CA LEU A 73 -4.75 14.61 -3.04
C LEU A 73 -6.07 15.03 -2.38
N ASN A 74 -7.08 14.16 -2.35
CA ASN A 74 -8.34 14.42 -1.65
C ASN A 74 -8.12 14.64 -0.14
N ARG A 75 -7.26 13.85 0.49
CA ARG A 75 -6.90 14.03 1.91
C ARG A 75 -6.18 15.36 2.18
N LEU A 76 -5.34 15.82 1.26
CA LEU A 76 -4.72 17.15 1.37
C LEU A 76 -5.75 18.29 1.26
N VAL A 77 -6.77 18.12 0.43
CA VAL A 77 -7.88 19.07 0.30
C VAL A 77 -8.74 19.12 1.56
N GLU A 78 -9.05 17.96 2.16
CA GLU A 78 -9.73 17.88 3.46
C GLU A 78 -8.92 18.56 4.57
N GLY A 79 -7.60 18.35 4.56
CA GLY A 79 -6.67 18.90 5.52
C GLY A 79 -6.59 18.13 6.84
N THR A 80 -5.54 18.42 7.61
CA THR A 80 -5.25 17.78 8.90
C THR A 80 -4.84 18.83 9.92
N CYS A 81 -5.21 18.63 11.18
CA CYS A 81 -4.76 19.48 12.28
C CYS A 81 -3.32 19.15 12.69
N PHE A 82 -2.45 20.15 12.68
CA PHE A 82 -1.06 20.03 13.12
C PHE A 82 -0.82 20.72 14.45
N ARG A 83 0.09 20.16 15.25
CA ARG A 83 0.58 20.84 16.44
C ARG A 83 1.32 22.12 16.03
N LYS A 84 0.87 23.24 16.56
CA LYS A 84 1.38 24.56 16.21
C LYS A 84 2.83 24.74 16.71
N LEU A 85 3.79 24.87 15.79
CA LEU A 85 5.19 25.19 16.11
C LEU A 85 5.43 26.71 16.17
N ASN A 86 4.64 27.52 15.47
CA ASN A 86 4.81 28.97 15.38
C ASN A 86 3.48 29.72 15.21
N SER A 87 3.43 30.96 15.71
CA SER A 87 2.17 31.68 15.97
C SER A 87 1.41 32.21 14.76
N ARG A 88 2.02 32.24 13.56
CA ARG A 88 1.46 32.90 12.37
C ARG A 88 0.85 31.90 11.39
N ARG A 89 -0.42 32.12 11.00
CA ARG A 89 -1.00 31.45 9.82
C ARG A 89 -0.32 31.98 8.56
N ARG A 90 0.04 31.09 7.65
CA ARG A 90 0.58 31.43 6.33
C ARG A 90 -0.22 30.67 5.28
N GLN A 91 -0.51 31.32 4.18
CA GLN A 91 -1.00 30.68 2.96
C GLN A 91 0.20 30.57 2.01
N VAL A 92 0.38 29.40 1.40
CA VAL A 92 1.46 29.14 0.44
C VAL A 92 0.80 28.61 -0.82
N PRO A 93 0.94 29.30 -1.98
CA PRO A 93 0.51 28.75 -3.25
C PRO A 93 1.23 27.43 -3.54
N VAL A 94 0.49 26.40 -3.96
CA VAL A 94 1.08 25.08 -4.25
C VAL A 94 2.15 25.17 -5.34
N ALA A 95 1.96 26.06 -6.31
CA ALA A 95 2.91 26.32 -7.39
C ALA A 95 4.29 26.82 -6.90
N ASP A 96 4.36 27.42 -5.71
CA ASP A 96 5.60 27.97 -5.13
C ASP A 96 6.37 26.92 -4.30
N ILE A 97 5.84 25.71 -4.14
CA ILE A 97 6.50 24.66 -3.37
C ILE A 97 7.66 24.09 -4.20
N LYS A 98 8.89 24.17 -3.66
CA LYS A 98 10.09 23.60 -4.28
C LYS A 98 10.38 22.17 -3.86
N ALA A 99 10.24 21.92 -2.57
CA ALA A 99 10.66 20.66 -1.98
C ALA A 99 9.97 20.39 -0.65
N VAL A 100 9.88 19.10 -0.33
CA VAL A 100 9.54 18.60 1.00
C VAL A 100 10.77 17.89 1.55
N VAL A 101 11.13 18.22 2.78
CA VAL A 101 12.20 17.55 3.54
C VAL A 101 11.61 16.88 4.77
N THR A 102 12.23 15.80 5.24
CA THR A 102 11.70 14.99 6.34
C THR A 102 12.75 14.73 7.40
N GLY A 103 12.31 14.43 8.63
CA GLY A 103 13.15 14.09 9.77
C GLY A 103 14.30 15.06 10.02
N LYS A 104 15.52 14.54 10.08
CA LYS A 104 16.75 15.31 10.37
C LYS A 104 17.04 16.44 9.37
N ASP A 105 16.51 16.36 8.16
CA ASP A 105 16.73 17.36 7.12
C ASP A 105 15.82 18.58 7.29
N CYS A 106 14.80 18.46 8.14
CA CYS A 106 13.95 19.57 8.54
C CYS A 106 14.76 20.64 9.29
N PRO A 107 14.66 21.94 8.94
CA PRO A 107 15.49 22.95 9.59
C PRO A 107 15.19 23.11 11.09
N HIS A 108 13.95 22.85 11.50
CA HIS A 108 13.53 22.85 12.91
C HIS A 108 14.03 21.65 13.73
N MET A 109 14.66 20.67 13.07
CA MET A 109 15.28 19.50 13.70
C MET A 109 16.81 19.61 13.79
N LYS A 110 17.41 20.66 13.22
CA LYS A 110 18.88 20.87 13.18
C LYS A 110 19.46 21.58 14.41
N GLU A 111 18.63 22.05 15.34
CA GLU A 111 19.11 22.75 16.54
C GLU A 111 19.75 21.80 17.57
N LYS A 112 20.96 22.18 18.02
CA LYS A 112 21.90 21.37 18.83
C LYS A 112 21.37 20.90 20.21
N GLY A 113 20.16 21.26 20.62
CA GLY A 113 19.52 20.83 21.87
C GLY A 113 18.34 19.85 21.71
N ALA A 114 17.69 19.82 20.55
CA ALA A 114 16.47 19.01 20.31
C ALA A 114 16.79 17.56 19.89
N LEU A 115 17.98 17.32 19.34
CA LEU A 115 18.44 16.00 18.87
C LEU A 115 18.62 14.95 19.98
N LYS A 116 18.53 15.33 21.27
CA LYS A 116 18.60 14.40 22.40
C LYS A 116 17.23 13.93 22.93
N GLN A 117 16.11 14.47 22.45
CA GLN A 117 14.79 14.05 22.93
C GLN A 117 13.85 13.72 21.77
N ASN A 118 13.43 12.45 21.74
CA ASN A 118 12.39 11.84 20.90
C ASN A 118 12.71 11.60 19.42
N LYS A 119 13.35 10.46 19.17
CA LYS A 119 13.38 9.75 17.88
C LYS A 119 11.99 9.69 17.22
N GLU A 120 10.94 9.49 18.00
CA GLU A 120 9.55 9.44 17.52
C GLU A 120 9.10 10.74 16.84
N VAL A 121 9.48 11.91 17.39
CA VAL A 121 9.11 13.20 16.80
C VAL A 121 9.85 13.41 15.48
N LEU A 122 11.09 12.94 15.39
CA LEU A 122 11.89 13.01 14.17
C LEU A 122 11.29 12.17 13.04
N GLU A 123 10.67 11.03 13.35
CA GLU A 123 9.99 10.17 12.37
C GLU A 123 8.65 10.75 11.85
N LEU A 124 8.14 11.80 12.50
CA LEU A 124 6.89 12.50 12.15
C LEU A 124 7.14 13.92 11.62
N ALA A 125 8.39 14.39 11.62
CA ALA A 125 8.75 15.73 11.20
C ALA A 125 8.87 15.83 9.68
N PHE A 126 8.26 16.86 9.10
CA PHE A 126 8.49 17.25 7.70
C PHE A 126 8.44 18.78 7.55
N SER A 127 9.02 19.30 6.48
CA SER A 127 9.00 20.73 6.18
C SER A 127 8.78 20.97 4.69
N ILE A 128 7.97 21.98 4.37
CA ILE A 128 7.69 22.44 3.01
C ILE A 128 8.57 23.67 2.75
N LEU A 129 9.39 23.61 1.71
CA LEU A 129 10.28 24.70 1.27
C LEU A 129 9.69 25.38 0.04
N TYR A 130 9.62 26.72 0.03
CA TYR A 130 9.02 27.52 -1.05
C TYR A 130 9.87 28.74 -1.45
N ASP A 131 9.61 29.29 -2.65
CA ASP A 131 10.42 30.28 -3.39
C ASP A 131 10.94 31.50 -2.61
N SER A 132 10.24 31.97 -1.59
CA SER A 132 10.61 33.19 -0.85
C SER A 132 11.65 32.95 0.26
N SER A 133 12.53 31.94 0.16
CA SER A 133 13.35 31.41 1.26
C SER A 133 12.53 30.98 2.49
N GLY A 134 11.23 30.79 2.29
CA GLY A 134 10.30 30.45 3.33
C GLY A 134 10.24 28.94 3.55
N GLN A 135 10.00 28.56 4.80
CA GLN A 135 9.72 27.19 5.17
C GLN A 135 8.46 27.13 6.04
N LEU A 136 7.72 26.03 5.92
CA LEU A 136 6.69 25.65 6.87
C LEU A 136 7.12 24.34 7.53
N ASN A 137 7.19 24.34 8.85
CA ASN A 137 7.61 23.20 9.66
C ASN A 137 6.37 22.50 10.22
N PHE A 138 6.34 21.18 10.16
CA PHE A 138 5.23 20.38 10.63
C PHE A 138 5.73 19.16 11.40
N ILE A 139 4.98 18.81 12.45
CA ILE A 139 5.04 17.50 13.09
C ILE A 139 3.68 16.87 12.87
N ALA A 140 3.64 15.77 12.11
CA ALA A 140 2.41 15.03 11.89
C ALA A 140 1.84 14.53 13.23
N PRO A 141 0.51 14.46 13.38
CA PRO A 141 -0.12 13.96 14.60
C PRO A 141 0.19 12.47 14.84
N ASP A 142 0.33 11.70 13.76
CA ASP A 142 0.67 10.28 13.79
C ASP A 142 1.37 9.85 12.49
N LYS A 143 1.78 8.58 12.45
CA LYS A 143 2.50 8.02 11.31
C LYS A 143 1.66 7.94 10.04
N HIS A 144 0.34 7.71 10.17
CA HIS A 144 -0.56 7.64 9.02
C HIS A 144 -0.65 9.01 8.34
N GLU A 145 -0.89 10.07 9.11
CA GLU A 145 -0.94 11.43 8.58
C GLU A 145 0.41 11.89 8.02
N TYR A 146 1.52 11.47 8.64
CA TYR A 146 2.86 11.69 8.06
C TYR A 146 2.97 11.08 6.66
N CYS A 147 2.57 9.82 6.48
CA CYS A 147 2.61 9.13 5.20
C CYS A 147 1.69 9.80 4.17
N VAL A 148 0.44 10.11 4.55
CA VAL A 148 -0.55 10.77 3.69
C VAL A 148 -0.02 12.12 3.19
N TRP A 149 0.52 12.94 4.09
CA TRP A 149 1.02 14.26 3.73
C TRP A 149 2.29 14.21 2.88
N THR A 150 3.26 13.37 3.25
CA THR A 150 4.51 13.27 2.48
C THR A 150 4.27 12.70 1.08
N ASP A 151 3.43 11.68 0.94
CA ASP A 151 3.05 11.14 -0.37
C ASP A 151 2.21 12.11 -1.19
N GLY A 152 1.21 12.76 -0.58
CA GLY A 152 0.39 13.74 -1.29
C GLY A 152 1.19 14.94 -1.79
N LEU A 153 2.15 15.44 -0.99
CA LEU A 153 3.02 16.52 -1.41
C LEU A 153 4.02 16.05 -2.49
N ASN A 154 4.53 14.83 -2.42
CA ASN A 154 5.35 14.25 -3.49
C ASN A 154 4.55 14.15 -4.79
N ALA A 155 3.30 13.70 -4.73
CA ALA A 155 2.41 13.65 -5.89
C ALA A 155 2.16 15.03 -6.52
N LEU A 156 1.97 16.07 -5.70
CA LEU A 156 1.85 17.46 -6.19
C LEU A 156 3.13 17.95 -6.88
N LEU A 157 4.28 17.47 -6.44
CA LEU A 157 5.59 17.77 -7.03
C LEU A 157 5.96 16.85 -8.21
N GLY A 158 5.06 15.95 -8.63
CA GLY A 158 5.34 14.96 -9.68
C GLY A 158 6.41 13.93 -9.30
N LYS A 159 6.58 13.68 -7.99
CA LYS A 159 7.50 12.68 -7.44
C LYS A 159 6.75 11.43 -7.01
N ASP A 160 7.48 10.32 -6.92
CA ASP A 160 6.93 9.06 -6.44
C ASP A 160 6.49 9.16 -4.97
N MET A 161 5.41 8.46 -4.66
CA MET A 161 4.91 8.25 -3.30
C MET A 161 5.67 7.07 -2.69
N LEU A 162 6.45 7.33 -1.63
CA LEU A 162 7.47 6.39 -1.12
C LEU A 162 7.13 5.79 0.25
N SER A 163 6.04 6.23 0.87
CA SER A 163 5.70 5.75 2.22
C SER A 163 5.32 4.27 2.23
N ASP A 164 5.47 3.64 3.40
CA ASP A 164 5.02 2.26 3.62
C ASP A 164 3.49 2.14 3.47
N LEU A 165 2.73 3.22 3.70
CA LEU A 165 1.29 3.24 3.50
C LEU A 165 0.95 3.06 2.01
N THR A 166 1.63 3.79 1.13
CA THR A 166 1.41 3.65 -0.32
C THR A 166 1.85 2.27 -0.83
N ARG A 167 2.95 1.71 -0.32
CA ARG A 167 3.34 0.34 -0.67
C ARG A 167 2.29 -0.68 -0.26
N ASN A 168 1.73 -0.54 0.95
CA ASN A 168 0.70 -1.45 1.47
C ASN A 168 -0.61 -1.31 0.68
N ASP A 169 -1.06 -0.08 0.43
CA ASP A 169 -2.26 0.19 -0.36
C ASP A 169 -2.11 -0.39 -1.77
N LEU A 170 -0.93 -0.21 -2.40
CA LEU A 170 -0.63 -0.76 -3.72
C LEU A 170 -0.71 -2.29 -3.71
N ASP A 171 -0.03 -2.95 -2.77
CA ASP A 171 -0.03 -4.41 -2.67
C ASP A 171 -1.44 -4.96 -2.44
N THR A 172 -2.23 -4.31 -1.57
CA THR A 172 -3.60 -4.70 -1.26
C THR A 172 -4.51 -4.56 -2.47
N LEU A 173 -4.53 -3.39 -3.10
CA LEU A 173 -5.40 -3.09 -4.23
C LEU A 173 -5.02 -3.94 -5.46
N LEU A 174 -3.72 -4.05 -5.73
CA LEU A 174 -3.23 -4.87 -6.84
C LEU A 174 -3.53 -6.35 -6.61
N SER A 175 -3.37 -6.85 -5.38
CA SER A 175 -3.74 -8.22 -5.04
C SER A 175 -5.23 -8.49 -5.23
N MET A 176 -6.09 -7.55 -4.84
CA MET A 176 -7.53 -7.67 -5.06
C MET A 176 -7.88 -7.66 -6.55
N GLU A 177 -7.33 -6.72 -7.32
CA GLU A 177 -7.58 -6.61 -8.75
C GLU A 177 -7.13 -7.87 -9.51
N ILE A 178 -5.94 -8.38 -9.21
CA ILE A 178 -5.44 -9.62 -9.80
C ILE A 178 -6.34 -10.80 -9.45
N LYS A 179 -6.80 -10.91 -8.19
CA LYS A 179 -7.75 -11.97 -7.81
C LYS A 179 -9.05 -11.89 -8.60
N LEU A 180 -9.59 -10.69 -8.83
CA LEU A 180 -10.79 -10.50 -9.65
C LEU A 180 -10.59 -10.95 -11.10
N ARG A 181 -9.44 -10.63 -11.71
CA ARG A 181 -9.10 -11.07 -13.09
C ARG A 181 -8.89 -12.58 -13.22
N LEU A 182 -8.52 -13.24 -12.13
CA LEU A 182 -8.22 -14.68 -12.11
C LEU A 182 -9.41 -15.52 -11.66
N LEU A 183 -10.58 -14.93 -11.35
CA LEU A 183 -11.77 -15.68 -10.93
C LEU A 183 -12.18 -16.75 -11.95
N ASP A 184 -12.14 -16.42 -13.24
CA ASP A 184 -12.52 -17.36 -14.31
C ASP A 184 -11.48 -18.47 -14.56
N LEU A 185 -10.29 -18.34 -13.95
CA LEU A 185 -9.18 -19.29 -14.05
C LEU A 185 -9.00 -20.11 -12.77
N GLU A 186 -9.97 -20.08 -11.86
CA GLU A 186 -9.89 -20.82 -10.60
C GLU A 186 -9.78 -22.33 -10.86
N ASN A 187 -8.75 -22.97 -10.30
CA ASN A 187 -8.38 -24.38 -10.52
C ASN A 187 -7.79 -24.73 -11.91
N ILE A 188 -7.55 -23.73 -12.77
CA ILE A 188 -6.84 -23.93 -14.04
C ILE A 188 -5.34 -23.72 -13.81
N GLN A 189 -4.52 -24.66 -14.28
CA GLN A 189 -3.06 -24.53 -14.23
C GLN A 189 -2.62 -23.40 -15.17
N ILE A 190 -2.01 -22.36 -14.61
CA ILE A 190 -1.47 -21.23 -15.38
C ILE A 190 -0.14 -21.66 -15.99
N PRO A 191 0.02 -21.66 -17.32
CA PRO A 191 1.28 -22.05 -17.94
C PRO A 191 2.35 -20.96 -17.72
N ASP A 192 3.59 -21.38 -17.45
CA ASP A 192 4.73 -20.46 -17.30
C ASP A 192 5.07 -19.69 -18.58
N ALA A 193 4.79 -20.29 -19.74
CA ALA A 193 4.98 -19.68 -21.04
C ALA A 193 3.63 -19.57 -21.78
N PRO A 194 3.36 -18.43 -22.43
CA PRO A 194 2.14 -18.28 -23.22
C PRO A 194 2.10 -19.34 -24.32
N PRO A 195 0.98 -20.07 -24.50
CA PRO A 195 0.83 -21.02 -25.60
C PRO A 195 1.06 -20.33 -26.95
N PRO A 196 1.63 -21.02 -27.95
CA PRO A 196 1.88 -20.43 -29.26
C PRO A 196 0.56 -20.04 -29.91
N ILE A 197 0.46 -18.80 -30.36
CA ILE A 197 -0.69 -18.32 -31.13
C ILE A 197 -0.66 -19.05 -32.48
N PRO A 198 -1.74 -19.77 -32.86
CA PRO A 198 -1.80 -20.46 -34.16
C PRO A 198 -1.74 -19.44 -35.31
N LYS A 199 -1.36 -19.90 -36.51
CA LYS A 199 -1.44 -19.06 -37.71
C LYS A 199 -2.87 -18.58 -37.90
N GLU A 200 -3.02 -17.36 -38.40
CA GLU A 200 -4.34 -16.85 -38.78
C GLU A 200 -5.02 -17.81 -39.77
N PRO A 201 -6.36 -17.95 -39.69
CA PRO A 201 -7.11 -18.71 -40.67
C PRO A 201 -6.82 -18.21 -42.09
N SER A 202 -6.86 -19.11 -43.07
CA SER A 202 -6.56 -18.78 -44.47
C SER A 202 -7.64 -17.91 -45.14
N ASN A 203 -8.77 -17.70 -44.48
CA ASN A 203 -9.90 -16.88 -44.94
C ASN A 203 -10.61 -16.23 -43.74
N TYR A 204 -11.53 -15.31 -44.03
CA TYR A 204 -12.38 -14.64 -43.04
C TYR A 204 -13.85 -15.09 -43.16
N ASP A 205 -14.08 -16.31 -43.65
CA ASP A 205 -15.42 -16.90 -43.73
C ASP A 205 -15.77 -17.47 -42.35
N PHE A 206 -16.21 -16.58 -41.45
CA PHE A 206 -16.49 -16.93 -40.06
C PHE A 206 -17.59 -17.98 -39.96
N VAL A 207 -17.43 -18.93 -39.03
CA VAL A 207 -18.39 -20.03 -38.81
C VAL A 207 -19.71 -19.53 -38.22
N TYR A 208 -19.66 -18.39 -37.51
CA TYR A 208 -20.80 -17.77 -36.86
C TYR A 208 -20.85 -16.30 -37.22
N ASP A 209 -22.06 -15.76 -37.38
CA ASP A 209 -22.28 -14.32 -37.48
C ASP A 209 -22.03 -13.67 -36.11
N CYS A 210 -21.36 -12.52 -36.10
CA CYS A 210 -21.26 -11.68 -34.91
C CYS A 210 -22.50 -10.77 -34.81
N ASN A 211 -23.07 -10.64 -33.60
CA ASN A 211 -24.09 -9.63 -33.28
C ASN A 211 -23.45 -8.27 -32.97
#